data_AF-A0A3P7FMK0-F1
#
_entry.id   AF-A0A3P7FMK0-F1
#
_cell.length_a   1.000
_cell.length_b   1.000
_cell.length_c   1.000
_cell.angle_alpha   90.00
_cell.angle_beta   90.00
_cell.angle_gamma   90.00
#
_symmetry.space_group_name_H-M   'P 1'
#
loop_
_entity.id
_entity.type
_entity.pdbx_description
1 polymer ?
#
loop_
_entity_poly.entity_id
_entity_poly.type
_entity_poly.pdbx_seq_one_letter_code
_entity_poly.pdbx_strand_id
1 'polypeptide(L)'
;MKKACFRNGKLDPWSSGGIYENAPGIRQASKNGVYTFLIEGAAHHLDLRQPNTCDPLPVVNARFQIVNIIKCWVNPQNCSAMPEATPLPPLGPLATDDCRPIFHGYPWGQERPKV
;
A
#
# COMPACT_ATOMS: atom_id res chain seq x y z
N MET A 1 20.11 9.33 2.99
CA MET A 1 18.72 9.69 3.32
C MET A 1 17.96 8.45 3.78
N LYS A 2 17.07 8.59 4.77
CA LYS A 2 16.24 7.48 5.27
C LYS A 2 14.98 7.36 4.40
N LYS A 3 14.62 6.13 3.98
CA LYS A 3 13.42 5.80 3.20
C LYS A 3 12.35 5.25 4.15
N ALA A 4 11.07 5.55 3.91
CA ALA A 4 9.99 5.12 4.80
C ALA A 4 8.65 5.01 4.06
N CYS A 5 7.76 4.14 4.55
CA CYS A 5 6.40 3.98 4.04
C CYS A 5 5.41 3.92 5.21
N PHE A 6 4.69 5.00 5.45
CA PHE A 6 3.64 5.10 6.47
C PHE A 6 2.31 4.62 5.89
N ARG A 7 1.68 3.67 6.56
CA ARG A 7 0.47 2.99 6.06
C ARG A 7 -0.53 2.93 7.20
N ASN A 8 -1.72 3.44 6.97
CA ASN A 8 -2.80 3.49 7.95
C ASN A 8 -4.07 2.91 7.33
N GLY A 9 -4.81 2.12 8.11
CA GLY A 9 -6.16 1.71 7.75
C GLY A 9 -7.17 2.77 8.15
N LYS A 10 -8.18 3.05 7.32
CA LYS A 10 -9.22 4.03 7.64
C LYS A 10 -10.07 3.64 8.86
N LEU A 11 -10.23 2.33 9.10
CA LEU A 11 -10.99 1.78 10.22
C LEU A 11 -10.12 1.55 11.47
N ASP A 12 -8.83 1.85 11.39
CA ASP A 12 -7.89 1.66 12.48
C ASP A 12 -7.97 2.83 13.48
N PRO A 13 -8.32 2.63 14.76
CA PRO A 13 -8.32 3.72 15.75
C PRO A 13 -6.94 4.35 15.94
N TRP A 14 -5.86 3.59 15.71
CA TRP A 14 -4.48 4.08 15.80
C TRP A 14 -4.11 5.02 14.64
N SER A 15 -4.88 5.01 13.56
CA SER A 15 -4.65 5.89 12.40
C SER A 15 -4.69 7.37 12.79
N SER A 16 -5.45 7.74 13.83
CA SER A 16 -5.51 9.13 14.33
C SER A 16 -4.13 9.74 14.64
N GLY A 17 -3.15 8.92 15.06
CA GLY A 17 -1.77 9.34 15.32
C GLY A 17 -0.79 9.16 14.14
N GLY A 18 -1.31 8.82 12.96
CA GLY A 18 -0.53 8.49 11.78
C GLY A 18 0.04 9.69 11.02
N ILE A 19 0.87 9.40 10.02
CA ILE A 19 1.43 10.37 9.06
C ILE A 19 0.69 10.25 7.73
N TYR A 20 0.28 11.41 7.18
CA TYR A 20 -0.61 11.52 6.02
C TYR A 20 -0.04 12.42 4.92
N GLU A 21 -0.61 12.34 3.71
CA GLU A 21 -0.12 13.08 2.53
C GLU A 21 -0.11 14.60 2.71
N ASN A 22 -1.03 15.11 3.54
CA ASN A 22 -1.20 16.52 3.84
C ASN A 22 -0.35 16.99 5.02
N ALA A 23 0.38 16.09 5.68
CA ALA A 23 1.27 16.47 6.77
C ALA A 23 2.44 17.33 6.23
N PRO A 24 2.87 18.37 6.96
CA PRO A 24 3.96 19.24 6.55
C PRO A 24 5.22 18.46 6.17
N GLY A 25 5.82 18.80 5.03
CA GLY A 25 7.07 18.20 4.55
C GLY A 25 6.91 16.86 3.81
N ILE A 26 5.77 16.16 3.89
CA ILE A 26 5.59 14.85 3.23
C ILE A 26 5.71 14.94 1.70
N ARG A 27 5.13 15.98 1.08
CA ARG A 27 5.27 16.20 -0.38
C ARG A 27 6.71 16.37 -0.86
N GLN A 28 7.58 16.94 -0.03
CA GLN A 28 8.99 17.07 -0.37
C GLN A 28 9.76 15.78 -0.04
N ALA A 29 9.38 15.11 1.05
CA ALA A 29 9.99 13.85 1.46
C ALA A 29 9.66 12.69 0.49
N SER A 30 8.52 12.73 -0.20
CA SER A 30 8.15 11.71 -1.19
C SER A 30 9.08 11.64 -2.39
N LYS A 31 9.61 12.78 -2.83
CA LYS A 31 10.68 12.85 -3.85
C LYS A 31 11.95 12.11 -3.42
N ASN A 32 12.15 11.91 -2.12
CA ASN A 32 13.30 11.23 -1.53
C ASN A 32 12.96 9.83 -0.99
N GLY A 33 11.78 9.28 -1.33
CA GLY A 33 11.38 7.92 -0.96
C GLY A 33 10.64 7.79 0.37
N VAL A 34 9.90 8.82 0.78
CA VAL A 34 8.94 8.76 1.91
C VAL A 34 7.51 8.74 1.40
N TYR A 35 6.78 7.65 1.66
CA TYR A 35 5.44 7.45 1.13
C TYR A 35 4.40 7.34 2.25
N THR A 36 3.16 7.72 1.93
CA THR A 36 2.02 7.63 2.84
C THR A 36 0.85 6.96 2.13
N PHE A 37 0.17 6.03 2.78
CA PHE A 37 -1.05 5.38 2.30
C PHE A 37 -2.12 5.38 3.38
N LEU A 38 -3.31 5.89 3.06
CA LEU A 38 -4.52 5.72 3.86
C LEU A 38 -5.44 4.73 3.11
N ILE A 39 -5.62 3.55 3.67
CA ILE A 39 -6.23 2.41 2.99
C ILE A 39 -7.69 2.29 3.45
N GLU A 40 -8.61 2.58 2.54
CA GLU A 40 -10.05 2.41 2.78
C GLU A 40 -10.41 0.94 3.02
N GLY A 41 -11.32 0.69 3.98
CA GLY A 41 -11.74 -0.66 4.38
C GLY A 41 -10.70 -1.48 5.15
N ALA A 42 -9.51 -0.93 5.41
CA ALA A 42 -8.51 -1.58 6.23
C ALA A 42 -8.62 -1.16 7.70
N ALA A 43 -8.50 -2.13 8.60
CA ALA A 43 -8.24 -1.91 10.02
C ALA A 43 -6.72 -1.93 10.28
N HIS A 44 -6.30 -2.24 11.51
CA HIS A 44 -4.91 -2.19 11.95
C HIS A 44 -3.98 -3.02 11.05
N HIS A 45 -3.13 -2.32 10.29
CA HIS A 45 -2.08 -2.85 9.40
C HIS A 45 -2.47 -4.07 8.54
N LEU A 46 -3.67 -4.04 7.92
CA LEU A 46 -4.16 -5.13 7.06
C LEU A 46 -3.24 -5.42 5.86
N ASP A 47 -2.53 -4.41 5.36
CA ASP A 47 -1.58 -4.52 4.25
C ASP A 47 -0.45 -5.52 4.51
N LEU A 48 -0.08 -5.75 5.78
CA LEU A 48 0.96 -6.70 6.18
C LEU A 48 0.47 -8.15 6.28
N ARG A 49 -0.84 -8.39 6.35
CA ARG A 49 -1.39 -9.73 6.50
C ARG A 49 -1.23 -10.55 5.21
N GLN A 50 -1.27 -11.87 5.35
CA GLN A 50 -1.32 -12.77 4.20
C GLN A 50 -2.50 -12.38 3.29
N PRO A 51 -2.31 -12.32 1.96
CA PRO A 51 -3.39 -12.03 1.02
C PRO A 51 -4.58 -12.98 1.16
N ASN A 52 -5.76 -12.46 0.90
CA ASN A 52 -7.04 -13.16 1.01
C ASN A 52 -7.93 -12.86 -0.19
N THR A 53 -8.77 -13.82 -0.58
CA THR A 53 -9.75 -13.64 -1.67
C THR A 53 -10.76 -12.52 -1.43
N CYS A 54 -11.00 -12.16 -0.16
CA CYS A 54 -11.89 -11.08 0.25
C CYS A 54 -11.17 -9.76 0.57
N ASP A 55 -9.88 -9.63 0.26
CA ASP A 55 -9.18 -8.36 0.49
C ASP A 55 -9.82 -7.23 -0.34
N PRO A 56 -10.14 -6.08 0.29
CA PRO A 56 -10.65 -4.93 -0.43
C PRO A 56 -9.68 -4.45 -1.52
N LEU A 57 -10.22 -3.94 -2.63
CA LEU A 57 -9.41 -3.43 -3.75
C LEU A 57 -8.34 -2.38 -3.32
N PRO A 58 -8.62 -1.43 -2.40
CA PRO A 58 -7.60 -0.50 -1.91
C PRO A 58 -6.39 -1.20 -1.26
N VAL A 59 -6.60 -2.30 -0.53
CA VAL A 59 -5.54 -3.08 0.12
C VAL A 59 -4.66 -3.75 -0.93
N VAL A 60 -5.27 -4.38 -1.92
CA VAL A 60 -4.56 -5.04 -3.03
C VAL A 60 -3.71 -4.02 -3.80
N ASN A 61 -4.28 -2.85 -4.10
CA ASN A 61 -3.56 -1.77 -4.79
C ASN A 61 -2.43 -1.19 -3.93
N ALA A 62 -2.66 -0.95 -2.63
CA ALA A 62 -1.62 -0.48 -1.73
C ALA A 62 -0.43 -1.44 -1.70
N ARG A 63 -0.69 -2.75 -1.55
CA ARG A 63 0.37 -3.77 -1.61
C ARG A 63 1.11 -3.74 -2.95
N PHE A 64 0.40 -3.56 -4.07
CA PHE A 64 1.01 -3.38 -5.40
C PHE A 64 2.05 -2.25 -5.42
N GLN A 65 1.66 -1.06 -4.96
CA GLN A 65 2.52 0.11 -4.94
C GLN A 65 3.69 -0.05 -3.96
N ILE A 66 3.43 -0.54 -2.74
CA ILE A 66 4.44 -0.74 -1.70
C ILE A 66 5.56 -1.66 -2.18
N VAL A 67 5.24 -2.75 -2.86
CA VAL A 67 6.28 -3.68 -3.33
C VAL A 67 7.09 -3.09 -4.47
N ASN A 68 6.48 -2.32 -5.38
CA ASN A 68 7.24 -1.62 -6.42
C ASN A 68 8.19 -0.58 -5.82
N ILE A 69 7.74 0.14 -4.79
CA ILE A 69 8.58 1.05 -4.00
C ILE A 69 9.76 0.30 -3.36
N ILE A 70 9.50 -0.81 -2.65
CA ILE A 70 10.55 -1.60 -1.97
C ILE A 70 11.51 -2.22 -2.98
N LYS A 71 11.02 -2.75 -4.11
CA LYS A 71 11.86 -3.25 -5.21
C LYS A 71 12.84 -2.20 -5.71
N CYS A 72 12.36 -0.98 -5.85
CA CYS A 72 13.19 0.14 -6.23
C CYS A 72 14.23 0.49 -5.16
N TRP A 73 13.87 0.34 -3.88
CA TRP A 73 14.80 0.57 -2.78
C TRP A 73 15.95 -0.42 -2.74
N VAL A 74 15.67 -1.70 -3.00
CA VAL A 74 16.67 -2.78 -2.98
C VAL A 74 17.52 -2.83 -4.25
N ASN A 75 16.96 -2.45 -5.40
CA ASN A 75 17.64 -2.47 -6.70
C ASN A 75 17.61 -1.07 -7.36
N PRO A 76 18.26 -0.05 -6.78
CA PRO A 76 18.18 1.32 -7.26
C PRO A 76 18.72 1.50 -8.69
N GLN A 77 19.61 0.62 -9.15
CA GLN A 77 20.14 0.65 -10.53
C GLN A 77 19.06 0.36 -11.57
N ASN A 78 18.03 -0.41 -11.20
CA ASN A 78 16.90 -0.76 -12.07
C ASN A 78 15.76 0.26 -11.99
N CYS A 79 16.01 1.40 -11.33
CA CYS A 79 15.06 2.48 -11.15
C CYS A 79 15.68 3.81 -11.56
N SER A 80 15.35 4.27 -12.77
CA SER A 80 15.78 5.60 -13.23
C SER A 80 15.21 6.73 -12.38
N ALA A 81 14.06 6.51 -11.73
CA ALA A 81 13.45 7.41 -10.77
C ALA A 81 12.72 6.62 -9.68
N MET A 82 12.55 7.23 -8.51
CA MET A 82 11.72 6.69 -7.43
C MET A 82 10.26 6.62 -7.90
N PRO A 83 9.53 5.51 -7.66
CA PRO A 83 8.13 5.41 -8.03
C PRO A 83 7.32 6.48 -7.31
N GLU A 84 6.34 7.07 -8.00
CA GLU A 84 5.36 7.93 -7.36
C GLU A 84 4.22 7.09 -6.79
N ALA A 85 3.79 7.40 -5.56
CA ALA A 85 2.59 6.81 -5.01
C ALA A 85 1.37 7.47 -5.64
N THR A 86 0.49 6.68 -6.24
CA THR A 86 -0.78 7.13 -6.82
C THR A 86 -1.92 6.95 -5.81
N PRO A 87 -2.98 7.78 -5.87
CA PRO A 87 -4.16 7.60 -5.04
C PRO A 87 -4.70 6.17 -5.10
N LEU A 88 -5.07 5.62 -3.95
CA LEU A 88 -5.70 4.31 -3.87
C LEU A 88 -7.13 4.38 -4.44
N PRO A 89 -7.63 3.29 -5.05
CA PRO A 89 -9.02 3.23 -5.49
C PRO A 89 -9.97 3.36 -4.28
N PRO A 90 -11.25 3.74 -4.50
CA PRO A 90 -12.26 3.68 -3.46
C PRO A 90 -12.52 2.23 -3.02
N LEU A 91 -13.20 2.06 -1.88
CA LEU A 91 -13.44 0.74 -1.28
C LEU A 91 -14.09 -0.27 -2.23
N GLY A 92 -15.03 0.20 -3.06
CA GLY A 92 -15.81 -0.67 -3.95
C GLY A 92 -16.68 -1.68 -3.18
N PRO A 93 -17.24 -2.68 -3.88
CA PRO A 93 -17.97 -3.77 -3.25
C PRO A 93 -17.03 -4.68 -2.44
N LEU A 94 -17.49 -5.14 -1.28
CA LEU A 94 -16.76 -6.08 -0.44
C LEU A 94 -17.24 -7.51 -0.71
N ALA A 95 -16.31 -8.41 -0.98
CA ALA A 95 -16.57 -9.85 -0.95
C ALA A 95 -16.62 -10.31 0.52
N THR A 96 -17.67 -11.02 0.89
CA THR A 96 -17.88 -11.55 2.25
C THR A 96 -17.93 -13.07 2.31
N ASP A 97 -18.01 -13.73 1.15
CA ASP A 97 -18.23 -15.17 1.02
C ASP A 97 -16.96 -15.88 0.50
N ASP A 98 -16.73 -17.12 0.93
CA ASP A 98 -15.56 -17.94 0.57
C ASP A 98 -14.20 -17.23 0.77
N CYS A 99 -14.07 -16.49 1.88
CA CYS A 99 -12.83 -15.80 2.24
C CYS A 99 -11.75 -16.78 2.67
N ARG A 100 -10.70 -16.91 1.86
CA ARG A 100 -9.60 -17.84 2.10
C ARG A 100 -8.23 -17.22 1.84
N PRO A 101 -7.20 -17.63 2.59
CA PRO A 101 -5.84 -17.17 2.32
C PRO A 101 -5.39 -17.58 0.91
N ILE A 102 -4.73 -16.67 0.21
CA ILE A 102 -4.09 -16.95 -1.07
C ILE A 102 -2.62 -17.24 -0.79
N PHE A 103 -2.26 -18.52 -0.75
CA PHE A 103 -0.87 -18.96 -0.57
C PHE A 103 -0.08 -18.71 -1.85
N HIS A 104 1.14 -18.20 -1.72
CA HIS A 104 1.99 -17.82 -2.86
C HIS A 104 1.34 -16.83 -3.85
N GLY A 105 0.21 -16.22 -3.48
CA GLY A 105 -0.35 -15.09 -4.19
C GLY A 105 0.58 -13.89 -4.11
N TYR A 106 0.19 -12.81 -4.79
CA TYR A 106 0.85 -11.52 -4.71
C TYR A 106 1.51 -11.28 -3.33
N PRO A 107 2.85 -11.11 -3.26
CA PRO A 107 3.57 -10.21 -4.13
C PRO A 107 4.55 -10.83 -5.14
N TRP A 108 4.51 -12.13 -5.46
CA TRP A 108 5.55 -12.74 -6.33
C TRP A 108 5.00 -13.44 -7.59
N GLY A 109 4.15 -12.71 -8.32
CA GLY A 109 3.62 -12.99 -9.66
C GLY A 109 2.99 -11.73 -10.26
N GLN A 110 3.71 -10.62 -10.19
CA GLN A 110 3.15 -9.25 -10.12
C GLN A 110 2.61 -8.73 -11.44
N GLU A 111 1.29 -8.60 -11.51
CA GLU A 111 0.61 -7.73 -12.47
C GLU A 111 -0.18 -6.66 -11.70
N ARG A 112 -0.44 -5.52 -12.35
CA ARG A 112 -1.37 -4.51 -11.82
C ARG A 112 -2.73 -5.18 -11.60
N PRO A 113 -3.43 -4.94 -10.48
CA PRO A 113 -4.80 -5.44 -10.32
C PRO A 113 -5.64 -5.03 -11.53
N LYS A 114 -6.32 -5.98 -12.16
CA LYS A 114 -7.29 -5.69 -13.22
C LYS A 114 -8.47 -5.02 -12.52
N VAL A 115 -8.59 -3.70 -12.73
CA VAL A 115 -9.71 -2.88 -12.25
C VAL A 115 -10.97 -3.31 -12.98
#